data_AF-Q1RH63-F1
#
_entry.id   AF-Q1RH63-F1
#
_cell.length_a   1.000
_cell.length_b   1.000
_cell.length_c   1.000
_cell.angle_alpha   90.00
_cell.angle_beta   90.00
_cell.angle_gamma   90.00
#
_symmetry.space_group_name_H-M   'P 1'
#
loop_
_entity.id
_entity.type
_entity.pdbx_description
1 polymer ?
#
loop_
_entity_poly.entity_id
_entity_poly.type
_entity_poly.pdbx_seq_one_letter_code
_entity_poly.pdbx_strand_id
1 'polypeptide(L)'
;MLEESKALFLELYKEKKKNEWLDAWTDEVMSLVQQQYSNYKLDGILQEAARHDLLPVIENYITRGGNLHIVVLDECGEKVNILNVAAANNSVTVINYLLDNNIFNVDQRVSENSRTALHSAVKENAMESTKFLLKKEQILILNLNINISDLKVK
;
A
#
# COMPACT_ATOMS: atom_id res chain seq x y z
N MET A 1 -12.34 5.53 -15.25
CA MET A 1 -11.25 5.26 -14.27
C MET A 1 -11.53 5.86 -12.90
N LEU A 2 -11.56 7.19 -12.71
CA LEU A 2 -11.74 7.79 -11.37
C LEU A 2 -13.02 7.31 -10.67
N GLU A 3 -14.19 7.58 -11.26
CA GLU A 3 -15.47 7.26 -10.64
C GLU A 3 -15.68 5.75 -10.45
N GLU A 4 -15.17 4.93 -11.37
CA GLU A 4 -15.17 3.47 -11.23
C GLU A 4 -14.27 3.00 -10.07
N SER A 5 -13.06 3.57 -9.94
CA SER A 5 -12.14 3.23 -8.86
C SER A 5 -12.68 3.67 -7.51
N LYS A 6 -13.33 4.84 -7.45
CA LYS A 6 -14.06 5.31 -6.26
C LYS A 6 -15.19 4.36 -5.89
N ALA A 7 -16.02 3.96 -6.85
CA ALA A 7 -17.14 3.07 -6.59
C ALA A 7 -16.68 1.72 -6.05
N LEU A 8 -15.70 1.10 -6.71
CA LEU A 8 -15.13 -0.18 -6.28
C LEU A 8 -14.43 -0.07 -4.92
N PHE A 9 -13.67 1.01 -4.69
CA PHE A 9 -13.06 1.28 -3.39
C PHE A 9 -14.12 1.39 -2.29
N LEU A 10 -15.17 2.18 -2.50
CA LEU A 10 -16.22 2.40 -1.52
C LEU A 10 -16.98 1.11 -1.20
N GLU A 11 -17.28 0.29 -2.21
CA GLU A 11 -17.90 -1.02 -2.02
C GLU A 11 -17.07 -1.91 -1.08
N LEU A 12 -15.79 -2.12 -1.44
CA LEU A 12 -14.90 -3.01 -0.70
C LEU A 12 -14.50 -2.45 0.67
N TYR A 13 -14.32 -1.14 0.78
CA TYR A 13 -14.04 -0.46 2.04
C TYR A 13 -15.21 -0.63 3.02
N LYS A 14 -16.45 -0.43 2.56
CA LYS A 14 -17.66 -0.62 3.38
C LYS A 14 -17.80 -2.06 3.82
N GLU A 15 -17.57 -3.02 2.93
CA GLU A 15 -17.61 -4.45 3.28
C GLU A 15 -16.59 -4.77 4.37
N LYS A 16 -15.33 -4.35 4.18
CA LYS A 16 -14.26 -4.55 5.15
C LYS A 16 -14.59 -3.92 6.50
N LYS A 17 -15.05 -2.67 6.52
CA LYS A 17 -15.37 -1.94 7.75
C LYS A 17 -16.60 -2.48 8.46
N LYS A 18 -17.63 -2.91 7.74
CA LYS A 18 -18.78 -3.59 8.33
C LYS A 18 -18.36 -4.85 9.08
N ASN A 19 -17.41 -5.61 8.53
CA ASN A 19 -16.88 -6.81 9.17
C ASN A 19 -16.01 -6.50 10.40
N GLU A 20 -15.28 -5.37 10.38
CA GLU A 20 -14.43 -4.96 11.51
C GLU A 20 -15.23 -4.30 12.64
N TRP A 21 -16.23 -3.46 12.32
CA TRP A 21 -16.88 -2.52 13.26
C TRP A 21 -18.37 -2.78 13.49
N LEU A 22 -18.91 -3.89 12.98
CA LEU A 22 -20.25 -4.46 13.23
C LEU A 22 -21.33 -3.41 13.60
N ASP A 23 -21.74 -3.33 14.87
CA ASP A 23 -22.85 -2.49 15.37
C ASP A 23 -22.56 -0.98 15.28
N ALA A 24 -21.30 -0.57 15.23
CA ALA A 24 -20.91 0.83 15.06
C ALA A 24 -21.03 1.30 13.59
N TRP A 25 -21.17 0.37 12.64
CA TRP A 25 -21.30 0.67 11.21
C TRP A 25 -22.75 0.95 10.80
N THR A 26 -23.26 2.09 11.26
CA THR A 26 -24.64 2.52 10.99
C THR A 26 -24.80 3.15 9.60
N ASP A 27 -26.04 3.28 9.12
CA ASP A 27 -26.36 3.99 7.87
C ASP A 27 -25.85 5.44 7.87
N GLU A 28 -25.85 6.09 9.02
CA GLU A 28 -25.30 7.43 9.19
C GLU A 28 -23.78 7.46 8.96
N VAL A 29 -23.04 6.54 9.60
CA VAL A 29 -21.60 6.39 9.41
C VAL A 29 -21.28 6.06 7.95
N MET A 30 -22.07 5.18 7.31
CA MET A 30 -21.93 4.84 5.90
C MET A 30 -22.10 6.06 4.98
N SER A 31 -23.08 6.93 5.27
CA SER A 31 -23.32 8.15 4.49
C SER A 31 -22.16 9.15 4.63
N LEU A 32 -21.63 9.32 5.84
CA LEU A 32 -20.46 10.18 6.09
C LEU A 32 -19.21 9.69 5.35
N VAL A 33 -18.95 8.39 5.38
CA VAL A 33 -17.84 7.77 4.63
C VAL A 33 -18.00 7.98 3.13
N GLN A 34 -19.22 7.79 2.61
CA GLN A 34 -19.53 8.04 1.20
C GLN A 34 -19.25 9.51 0.82
N GLN A 35 -19.66 10.46 1.66
CA GLN A 35 -19.44 11.89 1.45
C GLN A 35 -17.96 12.29 1.57
N GLN A 36 -17.22 11.67 2.48
CA GLN A 36 -15.79 11.94 2.64
C GLN A 36 -15.03 11.57 1.36
N TYR A 37 -15.21 10.34 0.88
CA TYR A 37 -14.46 9.82 -0.27
C TYR A 37 -14.99 10.30 -1.63
N SER A 38 -16.20 10.88 -1.72
CA SER A 38 -16.69 11.46 -2.98
C SER A 38 -15.78 12.57 -3.50
N ASN A 39 -15.12 13.29 -2.58
CA ASN A 39 -14.25 14.43 -2.88
C ASN A 39 -12.79 14.03 -3.12
N TYR A 40 -12.43 12.76 -2.94
CA TYR A 40 -11.06 12.31 -3.12
C TYR A 40 -10.69 12.27 -4.61
N LYS A 41 -9.46 12.67 -4.92
CA LYS A 41 -8.85 12.47 -6.23
C LYS A 41 -8.38 11.02 -6.38
N LEU A 42 -8.00 10.63 -7.60
CA LEU A 42 -7.62 9.25 -7.92
C LEU A 42 -6.43 8.77 -7.08
N ASP A 43 -5.41 9.61 -6.93
CA ASP A 43 -4.24 9.36 -6.08
C ASP A 43 -4.64 9.09 -4.62
N GLY A 44 -5.55 9.90 -4.08
CA GLY A 44 -6.15 9.67 -2.77
C GLY A 44 -6.86 8.32 -2.67
N ILE A 45 -7.69 7.96 -3.64
CA ILE A 45 -8.39 6.66 -3.65
C ILE A 45 -7.41 5.48 -3.71
N LEU A 46 -6.36 5.56 -4.54
CA LEU A 46 -5.35 4.51 -4.64
C LEU A 46 -4.52 4.42 -3.36
N GLN A 47 -4.22 5.55 -2.71
CA GLN A 47 -3.58 5.58 -1.40
C GLN A 47 -4.45 4.90 -0.34
N GLU A 48 -5.75 5.20 -0.28
CA GLU A 48 -6.67 4.55 0.65
C GLU A 48 -6.82 3.05 0.38
N ALA A 49 -6.89 2.65 -0.90
CA ALA A 49 -6.93 1.24 -1.28
C ALA A 49 -5.68 0.50 -0.79
N ALA A 50 -4.49 1.11 -0.94
CA ALA A 50 -3.25 0.56 -0.43
C ALA A 50 -3.18 0.53 1.09
N ARG A 51 -3.76 1.53 1.79
CA ARG A 51 -3.83 1.57 3.26
C ARG A 51 -4.71 0.45 3.83
N HIS A 52 -5.76 0.06 3.10
CA HIS A 52 -6.76 -0.90 3.57
C HIS A 52 -6.60 -2.32 2.97
N ASP A 53 -5.48 -2.60 2.32
CA ASP A 53 -5.17 -3.85 1.64
C ASP A 53 -6.24 -4.26 0.60
N LEU A 54 -6.79 -3.29 -0.13
CA LEU A 54 -7.86 -3.50 -1.11
C LEU A 54 -7.28 -3.78 -2.50
N LEU A 55 -6.61 -4.93 -2.64
CA LEU A 55 -5.96 -5.37 -3.88
C LEU A 55 -6.85 -5.25 -5.14
N PRO A 56 -8.16 -5.60 -5.13
CA PRO A 56 -8.98 -5.51 -6.33
C PRO A 56 -9.07 -4.10 -6.93
N VAL A 57 -8.99 -3.04 -6.11
CA VAL A 57 -8.98 -1.65 -6.59
C VAL A 57 -7.68 -1.36 -7.36
N ILE A 58 -6.56 -1.82 -6.79
CA ILE A 58 -5.21 -1.65 -7.34
C ILE A 58 -5.08 -2.44 -8.66
N GLU A 59 -5.53 -3.70 -8.68
CA GLU A 59 -5.54 -4.53 -9.88
C GLU A 59 -6.42 -3.96 -10.99
N ASN A 60 -7.63 -3.49 -10.65
CA ASN A 60 -8.54 -2.91 -11.62
C ASN A 60 -7.95 -1.66 -12.28
N TYR A 61 -7.32 -0.79 -11.48
CA TYR A 61 -6.65 0.40 -11.99
C TYR A 61 -5.51 0.07 -12.95
N ILE A 62 -4.62 -0.87 -12.60
CA ILE A 62 -3.51 -1.30 -13.47
C ILE A 62 -4.02 -1.97 -14.74
N THR A 63 -4.99 -2.88 -14.63
CA THR A 63 -5.55 -3.63 -15.78
C THR A 63 -6.15 -2.69 -16.83
N ARG A 64 -6.59 -1.50 -16.41
CA ARG A 64 -7.11 -0.44 -17.29
C ARG A 64 -6.03 0.51 -17.82
N GLY A 65 -4.74 0.20 -17.64
CA GLY A 65 -3.61 1.00 -18.09
C GLY A 65 -3.18 2.08 -17.10
N GLY A 66 -3.65 2.04 -15.85
CA GLY A 66 -3.23 2.94 -14.79
C GLY A 66 -1.77 2.73 -14.39
N ASN A 67 -1.04 3.82 -14.13
CA ASN A 67 0.31 3.78 -13.59
C ASN A 67 0.29 4.11 -12.09
N LEU A 68 0.83 3.20 -11.26
CA LEU A 68 0.92 3.36 -9.80
C LEU A 68 2.18 4.08 -9.32
N HIS A 69 3.09 4.50 -10.20
CA HIS A 69 4.23 5.36 -9.86
C HIS A 69 3.77 6.80 -9.57
N ILE A 70 2.84 6.94 -8.63
CA ILE A 70 2.35 8.20 -8.09
C ILE A 70 3.06 8.50 -6.78
N VAL A 71 3.19 9.79 -6.47
CA VAL A 71 3.74 10.28 -5.22
C VAL A 71 2.59 10.86 -4.40
N VAL A 72 2.43 10.34 -3.19
CA VAL A 72 1.41 10.80 -2.22
C VAL A 72 2.10 11.27 -0.95
N LEU A 73 1.34 11.85 -0.02
CA LEU A 73 1.85 12.27 1.28
C LEU A 73 1.41 11.26 2.35
N ASP A 74 2.33 10.84 3.21
CA ASP A 74 1.99 10.10 4.41
C ASP A 74 1.34 11.00 5.47
N GLU A 75 1.00 10.43 6.62
CA GLU A 75 0.37 11.16 7.74
C GLU A 75 1.28 12.23 8.35
N CYS A 76 2.60 12.14 8.13
CA CYS A 76 3.58 13.14 8.54
C CYS A 76 3.81 14.21 7.45
N GLY A 77 3.13 14.14 6.31
CA GLY A 77 3.32 15.04 5.18
C GLY A 77 4.56 14.72 4.34
N GLU A 78 5.20 13.55 4.52
CA GLU A 78 6.34 13.13 3.74
C GLU A 78 5.93 12.51 2.41
N LYS A 79 6.71 12.77 1.35
CA LYS A 79 6.49 12.17 0.03
C LYS A 79 6.83 10.68 0.04
N VAL A 80 5.85 9.85 -0.30
CA VAL A 80 5.96 8.39 -0.33
C VAL A 80 5.29 7.83 -1.60
N ASN A 81 5.65 6.60 -1.97
CA ASN A 81 4.96 5.87 -3.04
C ASN A 81 3.91 4.92 -2.45
N ILE A 82 3.12 4.26 -3.31
CA ILE A 82 2.06 3.34 -2.87
C ILE A 82 2.60 2.12 -2.11
N LEU A 83 3.80 1.63 -2.45
CA LEU A 83 4.43 0.53 -1.72
C LEU A 83 4.77 0.92 -0.27
N ASN A 84 5.25 2.15 -0.03
CA ASN A 84 5.46 2.67 1.33
C ASN A 84 4.15 2.70 2.14
N VAL A 85 3.04 3.14 1.53
CA VAL A 85 1.73 3.25 2.20
C VAL A 85 1.22 1.86 2.60
N ALA A 86 1.26 0.90 1.67
CA ALA A 86 0.87 -0.48 1.96
C ALA A 86 1.75 -1.10 3.07
N ALA A 87 3.07 -0.84 3.01
CA ALA A 87 4.02 -1.32 4.00
C ALA A 87 3.76 -0.77 5.41
N ALA A 88 3.54 0.54 5.54
CA ALA A 88 3.17 1.21 6.79
C ALA A 88 1.89 0.64 7.44
N ASN A 89 1.00 0.01 6.66
CA ASN A 89 -0.33 -0.41 7.11
C ASN A 89 -0.54 -1.93 7.10
N ASN A 90 0.52 -2.74 7.12
CA ASN A 90 0.42 -4.21 7.06
C ASN A 90 -0.42 -4.73 5.87
N SER A 91 -0.49 -3.99 4.76
CA SER A 91 -1.26 -4.39 3.58
C SER A 91 -0.45 -5.37 2.73
N VAL A 92 -0.22 -6.57 3.28
CA VAL A 92 0.71 -7.58 2.75
C VAL A 92 0.25 -8.11 1.40
N THR A 93 -1.06 -8.18 1.15
CA THR A 93 -1.60 -8.65 -0.15
C THR A 93 -1.21 -7.68 -1.26
N VAL A 94 -1.39 -6.38 -1.03
CA VAL A 94 -0.96 -5.31 -1.94
C VAL A 94 0.57 -5.30 -2.08
N ILE A 95 1.34 -5.38 -1.00
CA ILE A 95 2.81 -5.44 -1.07
C ILE A 95 3.28 -6.60 -1.94
N ASN A 96 2.74 -7.81 -1.72
CA ASN A 96 3.12 -8.98 -2.49
C ASN A 96 2.82 -8.78 -3.98
N TYR A 97 1.62 -8.31 -4.31
CA TYR A 97 1.23 -8.07 -5.70
C TYR A 97 2.15 -7.06 -6.39
N LEU A 98 2.45 -5.94 -5.73
CA LEU A 98 3.30 -4.88 -6.28
C LEU A 98 4.73 -5.37 -6.57
N LEU A 99 5.29 -6.19 -5.69
CA LEU A 99 6.64 -6.73 -5.85
C LEU A 99 6.69 -7.89 -6.84
N ASP A 100 5.76 -8.85 -6.76
CA ASP A 100 5.76 -10.05 -7.61
C ASP A 100 5.50 -9.72 -9.09
N ASN A 101 4.76 -8.64 -9.36
CA ASN A 101 4.53 -8.15 -10.72
C ASN A 101 5.56 -7.11 -11.18
N ASN A 102 6.64 -6.90 -10.43
CA ASN A 102 7.70 -5.92 -10.73
C ASN A 102 7.15 -4.50 -10.98
N ILE A 103 6.03 -4.15 -10.33
CA ILE A 103 5.49 -2.78 -10.39
C ILE A 103 6.40 -1.85 -9.61
N PHE A 104 6.99 -2.34 -8.51
CA PHE A 104 8.02 -1.67 -7.74
C PHE A 104 9.14 -2.66 -7.38
N ASN A 105 10.35 -2.13 -7.22
CA ASN A 105 11.44 -2.87 -6.58
C ASN A 105 11.34 -2.74 -5.05
N VAL A 106 11.90 -3.71 -4.32
CA VAL A 106 11.81 -3.76 -2.85
C VAL A 106 12.46 -2.54 -2.17
N ASP A 107 13.51 -2.00 -2.78
CA ASP A 107 14.26 -0.83 -2.33
C ASP A 107 13.75 0.48 -2.95
N GLN A 108 12.62 0.47 -3.68
CA GLN A 108 12.11 1.63 -4.37
C GLN A 108 11.91 2.82 -3.42
N ARG A 109 12.39 3.98 -3.88
CA ARG A 109 12.26 5.27 -3.22
C ARG A 109 11.60 6.29 -4.16
N VAL A 110 11.01 7.33 -3.58
CA VAL A 110 10.49 8.49 -4.32
C VAL A 110 11.63 9.45 -4.72
N SER A 111 12.60 9.61 -3.83
CA SER A 111 13.85 10.34 -4.04
C SER A 111 14.98 9.67 -3.26
N GLU A 112 16.24 10.02 -3.54
CA GLU A 112 17.43 9.39 -2.95
C GLU A 112 17.36 9.32 -1.40
N ASN A 113 16.86 10.38 -0.76
CA ASN A 113 16.75 10.51 0.70
C ASN A 113 15.40 10.07 1.28
N SER A 114 14.47 9.57 0.46
CA SER A 114 13.15 9.12 0.93
C SER A 114 13.19 7.70 1.50
N ARG A 115 12.18 7.36 2.30
CA ARG A 115 12.01 6.04 2.92
C ARG A 115 11.79 4.95 1.85
N THR A 116 12.35 3.77 2.09
CA THR A 116 11.91 2.53 1.42
C THR A 116 10.66 2.00 2.11
N ALA A 117 10.00 1.01 1.49
CA ALA A 117 8.87 0.32 2.09
C ALA A 117 9.20 -0.25 3.49
N LEU A 118 10.39 -0.84 3.65
CA LEU A 118 10.84 -1.38 4.94
C LEU A 118 10.99 -0.28 6.00
N HIS A 119 11.56 0.87 5.65
CA HIS A 119 11.65 2.02 6.57
C HIS A 119 10.27 2.49 7.03
N SER A 120 9.29 2.56 6.12
CA SER A 120 7.90 2.91 6.45
C SER A 120 7.25 1.86 7.36
N ALA A 121 7.42 0.57 7.07
CA ALA A 121 6.89 -0.51 7.91
C ALA A 121 7.47 -0.49 9.33
N VAL A 122 8.78 -0.27 9.47
CA VAL A 122 9.45 -0.20 10.79
C VAL A 122 8.99 1.02 11.57
N LYS A 123 8.89 2.20 10.92
CA LYS A 123 8.42 3.43 11.56
C LYS A 123 7.03 3.27 12.18
N GLU A 124 6.11 2.63 11.46
CA GLU A 124 4.73 2.40 11.90
C GLU A 124 4.55 1.10 12.70
N ASN A 125 5.64 0.41 13.06
CA ASN A 125 5.60 -0.88 13.76
C ASN A 125 4.71 -1.92 13.04
N ALA A 126 4.66 -1.87 11.71
CA ALA A 126 3.93 -2.78 10.85
C ALA A 126 4.67 -4.13 10.77
N MET A 127 4.48 -4.96 11.80
CA MET A 127 5.25 -6.19 12.01
C MET A 127 5.12 -7.21 10.86
N GLU A 128 3.93 -7.34 10.26
CA GLU A 128 3.71 -8.30 9.17
C GLU A 128 4.44 -7.84 7.89
N SER A 129 4.27 -6.57 7.51
CA SER A 129 5.02 -5.96 6.42
C SER A 129 6.53 -6.04 6.65
N THR A 130 7.01 -5.75 7.86
CA THR A 130 8.44 -5.78 8.19
C THR A 130 9.01 -7.19 7.97
N LYS A 131 8.38 -8.22 8.53
CA LYS A 131 8.78 -9.63 8.33
C LYS A 131 8.73 -10.02 6.86
N PHE A 132 7.67 -9.61 6.16
CA PHE A 132 7.46 -9.95 4.76
C PHE A 132 8.53 -9.32 3.85
N LEU A 133 8.80 -8.03 4.01
CA LEU A 133 9.81 -7.29 3.24
C LEU A 133 11.22 -7.81 3.51
N LEU A 134 11.58 -8.08 4.76
CA LEU A 134 12.86 -8.70 5.11
C LEU A 134 13.03 -10.09 4.47
N LYS A 135 11.95 -10.86 4.34
CA LYS A 135 11.98 -12.15 3.64
C LYS A 135 12.19 -11.96 2.14
N LYS A 136 11.52 -10.98 1.51
CA LYS A 136 11.71 -10.67 0.08
C LYS A 136 13.13 -10.18 -0.21
N GLU A 137 13.71 -9.34 0.65
CA GLU A 137 15.11 -8.89 0.53
C GLU A 137 16.11 -10.04 0.67
N GLN A 138 15.92 -10.94 1.65
CA GLN A 138 16.78 -12.12 1.81
C GLN A 138 16.73 -13.04 0.60
N ILE A 139 15.54 -13.29 0.04
CA ILE A 139 15.38 -14.09 -1.18
C ILE A 139 16.15 -13.44 -2.35
N LEU A 140 16.11 -12.10 -2.46
CA LEU A 140 16.86 -11.38 -3.49
C LEU A 140 18.38 -11.58 -3.32
N ILE A 141 18.91 -11.48 -2.09
CA ILE A 141 20.34 -11.69 -1.79
C ILE A 141 20.77 -13.12 -2.14
N LEU A 142 19.97 -14.13 -1.75
CA LEU A 142 20.25 -15.54 -2.03
C LEU A 142 20.24 -15.82 -3.55
N ASN A 143 19.29 -15.24 -4.29
CA ASN A 143 19.22 -15.40 -5.74
C ASN A 143 20.41 -14.79 -6.49
N LEU A 144 21.09 -13.80 -5.90
CA LEU A 144 22.31 -13.21 -6.45
C LEU A 144 23.57 -14.02 -6.15
N ASN A 145 23.48 -15.17 -5.45
CA ASN A 145 24.64 -15.93 -4.94
C ASN A 145 25.61 -15.06 -4.12
N ILE A 146 25.12 -13.97 -3.52
CA ILE A 146 25.92 -13.13 -2.62
C ILE A 146 25.90 -13.79 -1.25
N ASN A 147 27.07 -14.14 -0.73
CA ASN A 147 27.17 -14.68 0.61
C ASN A 147 26.77 -13.59 1.62
N ILE A 148 25.84 -13.87 2.53
CA ILE A 148 25.35 -12.89 3.51
C ILE A 148 26.52 -12.33 4.36
N SER A 149 27.59 -13.11 4.56
CA SER A 149 28.81 -12.64 5.25
C SER A 149 29.54 -11.50 4.52
N ASP A 150 29.35 -11.37 3.20
CA ASP A 150 29.99 -10.35 2.37
C ASP A 150 29.22 -9.01 2.46
N LEU A 151 27.95 -9.07 2.81
CA LEU A 151 27.12 -7.92 3.19
C LEU A 151 27.44 -7.51 4.64
N LYS A 152 28.70 -7.14 4.88
CA LYS A 152 29.04 -6.40 6.11
C LYS A 152 28.28 -5.08 6.07
N VAL A 153 27.19 -5.03 6.84
CA VAL A 153 26.53 -3.79 7.22
C VAL A 153 27.62 -2.88 7.79
N LYS A 154 27.98 -1.83 7.06
CA LYS A 154 28.86 -0.77 7.55
C LYS A 154 28.09 0.16 8.47
#